data_AF-A0A8H7DAJ2-F1
#
_entry.id   AF-A0A8H7DAJ2-F1
#
_cell.length_a   1.000
_cell.length_b   1.000
_cell.length_c   1.000
_cell.angle_alpha   90.00
_cell.angle_beta   90.00
_cell.angle_gamma   90.00
#
_symmetry.space_group_name_H-M   'P 1'
#
loop_
_entity.id
_entity.type
_entity.pdbx_description
1 polymer ?
#
loop_
_entity_poly.entity_id
_entity_poly.type
_entity_poly.pdbx_seq_one_letter_code
_entity_poly.pdbx_strand_id
1 'polypeptide(L)'
;MEAKHYYDGLPSRPPLVVRSNSAPWEAPTVPEENRPLEELHPMGKHPIKDVWEEGVAPKLFDLLKSMSVEWTSIDLVRIGKSSTTLRSTAHLPSSG
;
A
#
# COMPACT_ATOMS: atom_id res chain seq x y z
N MET A 1 4.63 16.25 3.31
CA MET A 1 4.65 15.78 1.91
C MET A 1 4.53 14.28 1.89
N GLU A 2 5.53 13.53 2.37
CA GLU A 2 5.50 12.05 2.42
C GLU A 2 4.21 11.47 3.05
N ALA A 3 3.82 11.91 4.25
CA ALA A 3 2.65 11.36 4.95
C ALA A 3 1.34 11.36 4.15
N LYS A 4 1.20 12.28 3.19
CA LYS A 4 0.01 12.41 2.33
C LYS A 4 0.13 11.66 1.00
N HIS A 5 1.35 11.43 0.52
CA HIS A 5 1.62 10.99 -0.84
C HIS A 5 2.28 9.61 -0.92
N TYR A 6 2.62 9.02 0.23
CA TYR A 6 3.32 7.74 0.28
C TYR A 6 2.53 6.60 -0.38
N TYR A 7 1.20 6.64 -0.28
CA TYR A 7 0.28 5.64 -0.85
C TYR A 7 -0.50 6.18 -2.07
N ASP A 8 0.05 7.18 -2.76
CA ASP A 8 -0.53 7.69 -4.01
C ASP A 8 -0.52 6.58 -5.05
N GLY A 9 -1.71 6.11 -5.44
CA GLY A 9 -1.90 4.93 -6.29
C GLY A 9 -2.91 3.95 -5.71
N LEU A 10 -3.12 3.97 -4.38
CA LEU A 10 -4.23 3.26 -3.74
C LEU A 10 -5.54 4.07 -3.84
N PRO A 11 -6.71 3.43 -4.06
CA PRO A 11 -7.98 4.14 -4.21
C PRO A 11 -8.36 5.05 -3.02
N SER A 12 -8.09 4.62 -1.79
CA SER A 12 -8.45 5.36 -0.57
C SER A 12 -7.41 6.39 -0.14
N ARG A 13 -6.21 6.40 -0.74
CA ARG A 13 -5.08 7.29 -0.41
C ARG A 13 -4.88 7.47 1.10
N PRO A 14 -4.69 6.37 1.84
CA PRO A 14 -4.59 6.46 3.29
C PRO A 14 -3.37 7.28 3.70
N PRO A 15 -3.40 7.99 4.83
CA PRO A 15 -2.23 8.67 5.35
C PRO A 15 -1.20 7.66 5.85
N LEU A 16 0.09 7.90 5.57
CA LEU A 16 1.18 7.16 6.20
C LEU A 16 1.33 7.62 7.65
N VAL A 17 1.19 6.69 8.59
CA VAL A 17 1.41 6.91 10.01
C VAL A 17 2.86 6.63 10.41
N VAL A 18 3.43 5.52 9.91
CA VAL A 18 4.79 5.09 10.26
C VAL A 18 5.38 4.19 9.17
N ARG A 19 6.71 4.26 9.00
CA ARG A 19 7.49 3.28 8.23
C ARG A 19 8.81 2.97 8.94
N SER A 20 9.35 1.79 8.70
CA SER A 20 10.61 1.31 9.29
C SER A 20 11.85 1.59 8.43
N ASN A 21 11.67 1.94 7.15
CA ASN A 21 12.79 2.30 6.27
C ASN A 21 13.40 3.63 6.72
N SER A 22 14.73 3.74 6.74
CA SER A 22 15.46 4.97 7.07
C SER A 22 15.84 5.80 5.84
N ALA A 23 15.73 5.25 4.63
CA ALA A 23 16.00 5.99 3.41
C ALA A 23 15.05 7.20 3.28
N PRO A 24 15.51 8.38 2.86
CA PRO A 24 14.62 9.50 2.57
C PRO A 24 13.54 9.10 1.55
N TRP A 25 12.33 9.60 1.74
CA TRP A 25 11.29 9.43 0.74
C TRP A 25 11.48 10.43 -0.38
N GLU A 26 11.43 9.93 -1.61
CA GLU A 26 11.49 10.73 -2.82
C GLU A 26 10.09 10.84 -3.41
N ALA A 27 9.67 12.09 -3.65
CA ALA A 27 8.39 12.33 -4.30
C ALA A 27 8.40 11.75 -5.72
N PRO A 28 7.30 11.13 -6.19
CA PRO A 28 7.20 10.70 -7.57
C PRO A 28 7.42 11.88 -8.51
N THR A 29 8.30 11.71 -9.49
CA THR A 29 8.61 12.73 -10.52
C THR A 29 7.58 12.78 -11.64
N VAL A 30 6.73 11.74 -11.75
CA VAL A 30 5.67 11.66 -12.76
C VAL A 30 4.38 12.34 -12.28
N PRO A 31 3.61 12.97 -13.20
CA PRO A 31 2.28 13.52 -12.88
C PRO A 31 1.37 12.45 -12.28
N GLU A 32 0.45 12.88 -11.40
CA GLU A 32 -0.42 11.98 -10.62
C GLU A 32 -1.26 11.06 -11.51
N GLU A 33 -1.78 11.60 -12.63
CA GLU A 33 -2.54 10.88 -13.64
C GLU A 33 -1.73 9.80 -14.38
N ASN A 34 -0.40 9.89 -14.34
CA ASN A 34 0.54 8.97 -14.96
C ASN A 34 1.21 8.04 -13.94
N ARG A 35 0.87 8.14 -12.65
CA ARG A 35 1.41 7.24 -11.63
C ARG A 35 0.82 5.84 -11.85
N PRO A 36 1.65 4.78 -11.79
CA PRO A 36 1.13 3.42 -11.83
C PRO A 36 0.14 3.23 -10.67
N LEU A 37 -0.98 2.58 -10.96
CA LEU A 37 -1.90 2.19 -9.90
C LEU A 37 -1.19 1.21 -8.97
N GLU A 38 -1.42 1.35 -7.68
CA GLU A 38 -0.93 0.39 -6.68
C GLU A 38 -2.07 -0.53 -6.29
N GLU A 39 -1.75 -1.80 -6.13
CA GLU A 39 -2.69 -2.84 -5.73
C GLU A 39 -2.19 -3.51 -4.45
N LEU A 40 -3.16 -3.85 -3.59
CA LEU A 40 -2.92 -4.70 -2.44
C LEU A 40 -2.92 -6.15 -2.93
N HIS A 41 -1.80 -6.82 -2.71
CA HIS A 41 -1.67 -8.25 -2.98
C HIS A 41 -1.57 -9.02 -1.67
N PRO A 42 -2.02 -10.29 -1.63
CA PRO A 42 -1.70 -11.19 -0.54
C PRO A 42 -0.19 -11.21 -0.32
N MET A 43 0.22 -11.21 0.95
CA MET A 43 1.63 -11.35 1.28
C MET A 43 2.17 -12.63 0.64
N GLY A 44 3.30 -12.56 -0.06
CA GLY A 44 3.95 -13.72 -0.69
C GLY A 44 4.73 -14.55 0.33
N LYS A 45 5.79 -15.23 -0.14
CA LYS A 45 6.79 -15.84 0.75
C LYS A 45 7.60 -14.72 1.42
N HIS A 46 7.34 -14.45 2.69
CA HIS A 46 8.03 -13.42 3.46
C HIS A 46 8.19 -13.87 4.92
N PRO A 47 9.36 -13.69 5.57
CA PRO A 47 9.60 -14.14 6.95
C PRO A 47 8.61 -13.60 7.99
N ILE A 48 7.98 -12.45 7.71
CA ILE A 48 6.95 -11.90 8.61
C ILE A 48 5.77 -12.84 8.80
N LYS A 49 5.44 -13.68 7.80
CA LYS A 49 4.35 -14.66 7.94
C LYS A 49 4.65 -15.68 9.02
N ASP A 50 5.91 -16.11 9.10
CA ASP A 50 6.34 -17.17 10.01
C ASP A 50 6.26 -16.72 11.48
N VAL A 51 6.34 -15.40 11.72
CA VAL A 51 6.33 -14.80 13.06
C VAL A 51 5.06 -14.00 13.36
N TRP A 52 4.11 -13.92 12.44
CA TRP A 52 2.94 -13.05 12.59
C TRP A 52 2.03 -13.52 13.71
N GLU A 53 1.42 -14.70 13.55
CA GLU A 53 0.37 -15.21 14.45
C GLU A 53 0.89 -15.44 15.87
N GLU A 54 2.08 -16.01 16.01
CA GLU A 54 2.63 -16.40 17.32
C GLU A 54 3.50 -15.30 17.96
N GLY A 55 3.83 -14.23 17.22
CA GLY A 55 4.84 -13.26 17.64
C GLY A 55 4.39 -11.81 17.54
N VAL A 56 4.19 -11.32 16.31
CA VAL A 56 3.97 -9.90 16.05
C VAL A 56 2.52 -9.48 16.33
N ALA A 57 1.54 -10.25 15.85
CA ALA A 57 0.14 -9.90 15.94
C ALA A 57 -0.36 -9.76 17.40
N PRO A 58 -0.07 -10.71 18.32
CA PRO A 58 -0.53 -10.58 19.70
C PRO A 58 0.02 -9.32 20.39
N LYS A 59 1.31 -9.03 20.17
CA LYS A 59 1.95 -7.83 20.73
C LYS A 59 1.35 -6.54 20.16
N LEU A 60 1.02 -6.53 18.87
CA LEU A 60 0.35 -5.40 18.25
C LEU A 60 -1.06 -5.20 18.81
N PHE A 61 -1.83 -6.28 18.99
CA PHE A 61 -3.18 -6.20 19.58
C PHE A 61 -3.13 -5.71 21.02
N ASP A 62 -2.21 -6.22 21.84
CA ASP A 62 -2.02 -5.76 23.22
C ASP A 62 -1.64 -4.28 23.27
N LEU A 63 -0.78 -3.82 22.36
CA LEU A 63 -0.40 -2.41 22.26
C LEU A 63 -1.61 -1.54 21.88
N LEU A 64 -2.34 -1.89 20.82
CA LEU A 64 -3.52 -1.13 20.38
C LEU A 64 -4.60 -1.08 21.47
N LYS A 65 -4.81 -2.20 22.16
CA LYS A 65 -5.72 -2.28 23.31
C LYS A 65 -5.26 -1.39 24.46
N SER A 66 -3.97 -1.41 24.81
CA SER A 66 -3.41 -0.55 25.87
C SER A 66 -3.57 0.94 25.56
N MET A 67 -3.55 1.29 24.29
CA MET A 67 -3.76 2.66 23.79
C MET A 67 -5.23 3.01 23.59
N SER A 68 -6.15 2.08 23.87
CA SER A 68 -7.59 2.24 23.61
C SER A 68 -7.92 2.65 22.17
N VAL A 69 -7.14 2.13 21.20
CA VAL A 69 -7.39 2.36 19.77
C VAL A 69 -8.53 1.44 19.33
N GLU A 70 -9.59 2.01 18.76
CA GLU A 70 -10.65 1.25 18.11
C GLU A 70 -10.18 0.82 16.70
N TRP A 71 -10.22 -0.49 16.43
CA TRP A 71 -9.86 -1.07 15.14
C TRP A 71 -10.75 -2.28 14.85
N THR A 72 -10.93 -2.60 13.57
CA THR A 72 -11.83 -3.68 13.11
C THR A 72 -11.08 -4.85 12.47
N SER A 73 -10.02 -4.58 11.70
CA SER A 73 -9.14 -5.59 11.11
C SER A 73 -7.70 -5.12 11.04
N ILE A 74 -6.77 -6.07 10.98
CA ILE A 74 -5.36 -5.85 10.65
C ILE A 74 -4.95 -6.90 9.62
N ASP A 75 -4.54 -6.43 8.44
CA ASP A 75 -4.26 -7.29 7.29
C ASP A 75 -2.79 -7.21 6.88
N LEU A 76 -2.15 -8.38 6.69
CA LEU A 76 -0.82 -8.48 6.12
C LEU A 76 -0.87 -8.48 4.59
N VAL A 77 -0.61 -7.32 4.00
CA VAL A 77 -0.63 -7.12 2.54
C VAL A 77 0.72 -6.67 2.00
N ARG A 78 0.97 -7.00 0.72
CA ARG A 78 2.05 -6.42 -0.08
C ARG A 78 1.47 -5.36 -0.99
N ILE A 79 2.08 -4.19 -1.03
CA ILE A 79 1.75 -3.17 -2.02
C ILE A 79 2.66 -3.38 -3.23
N GLY A 80 2.05 -3.51 -4.40
CA GLY A 80 2.73 -3.68 -5.68
C GLY A 80 2.10 -2.82 -6.76
N LYS A 81 2.79 -2.66 -7.89
CA LYS A 81 2.20 -2.01 -9.06
C LYS A 81 1.14 -2.91 -9.68
N SER A 82 0.02 -2.33 -10.09
CA SER A 82 -0.98 -3.02 -10.89
C SER A 82 -0.34 -3.55 -12.19
N SER A 83 -0.79 -4.72 -12.61
CA SER A 83 -0.49 -5.20 -13.98
C SER A 83 -1.26 -4.39 -15.03
N THR A 84 -2.38 -3.79 -14.62
CA THR A 84 -3.20 -2.88 -15.41
C THR A 84 -2.50 -1.53 -15.47
N THR A 85 -1.58 -1.37 -16.42
CA THR A 85 -1.31 -0.02 -16.95
C THR A 85 -2.66 0.52 -17.42
N LEU A 86 -2.98 1.79 -17.12
CA LEU A 86 -3.98 2.52 -17.88
C LEU A 86 -3.50 2.52 -19.33
N ARG A 87 -3.79 1.44 -20.08
CA ARG A 87 -3.70 1.45 -21.53
C ARG A 87 -4.72 2.50 -21.91
N SER A 88 -4.18 3.67 -22.25
CA SER A 88 -4.83 4.68 -23.06
C SER A 88 -5.84 3.99 -23.96
N THR A 89 -7.12 4.21 -23.71
CA THR A 89 -8.18 3.95 -24.67
C THR A 89 -7.99 4.95 -25.81
N ALA A 90 -6.90 4.78 -26.57
CA ALA A 90 -6.72 5.42 -27.85
C ALA A 90 -7.59 4.63 -28.84
N HIS A 91 -8.80 5.16 -29.02
CA HIS A 91 -9.57 5.17 -30.26
C HIS A 91 -8.93 4.37 -31.41
N LEU A 92 -9.47 3.17 -31.68
CA LEU A 92 -9.26 2.53 -32.99
C LEU A 92 -10.14 3.30 -34.00
N PRO A 93 -9.59 3.94 -35.04
CA PRO A 93 -10.43 4.37 -36.15
C PRO A 93 -10.94 3.12 -36.88
N SER A 94 -12.24 3.10 -37.14
CA SER A 94 -12.88 2.13 -38.04
C SER A 94 -12.18 2.18 -39.40
N SER A 95 -11.54 1.09 -39.81
CA SER A 95 -11.18 0.89 -41.21
C SER A 95 -12.46 0.61 -41.99
N GLY A 96 -12.68 1.39 -43.05
CA GLY A 96 -13.75 1.21 -44.03
C GLY A 96 -13.45 0.10 -45.04
#